data_AF-A0A328L093-F1
#
_entry.id   AF-A0A328L093-F1
#
_cell.length_a   1.000
_cell.length_b   1.000
_cell.length_c   1.000
_cell.angle_alpha   90.00
_cell.angle_beta   90.00
_cell.angle_gamma   90.00
#
_symmetry.space_group_name_H-M   'P 1'
#
loop_
_entity.id
_entity.type
_entity.pdbx_description
1 polymer ?
#
loop_
_entity_poly.entity_id
_entity_poly.type
_entity_poly.pdbx_seq_one_letter_code
_entity_poly.pdbx_strand_id
1 'polypeptide(L)'
;MLTVFMFLFLLLSISAIVALVVGLIKPERVIRWGATRTRPRVLLITVPTILVSFIFASYFASKSITPEEKLAMDKKREEQQIAKEQEKKKKAEEKKIQQENEKKEKEENERKQREAKEKKAQEEAEDKVKKEAEEQQKQAELEKKKQEQQEKKAQEEAEDKVKKEAEEQQK
;
A
#
# COMPACT_ATOMS: atom_id res chain seq x y z
N MET A 1 46.93 20.38 22.20
CA MET A 1 48.21 19.89 21.62
C MET A 1 47.97 19.31 20.24
N LEU A 2 47.26 18.18 20.11
CA LEU A 2 46.94 17.50 18.83
C LEU A 2 46.30 18.43 17.78
N THR A 3 45.30 19.22 18.19
CA THR A 3 44.61 20.17 17.30
C THR A 3 45.55 21.27 16.79
N VAL A 4 46.41 21.82 17.65
CA VAL A 4 47.41 22.83 17.27
C VAL A 4 48.42 22.25 16.26
N PHE A 5 48.88 21.01 16.46
CA PHE A 5 49.74 20.33 15.49
C PHE A 5 49.01 20.06 14.17
N MET A 6 47.72 19.71 14.22
CA MET A 6 46.90 19.48 13.02
C MET A 6 46.71 20.78 12.21
N PHE A 7 46.43 21.90 12.87
CA PHE A 7 46.32 23.21 12.21
C PHE A 7 47.67 23.70 11.67
N LEU A 8 48.76 23.53 12.42
CA LEU A 8 50.11 23.87 11.97
C LEU A 8 50.50 23.08 10.72
N PHE A 9 50.14 21.79 10.69
CA PHE A 9 50.40 20.93 9.55
C PHE A 9 49.53 21.22 8.34
N LEU A 10 48.27 21.59 8.56
CA LEU A 10 47.37 22.07 7.51
C LEU A 10 47.91 23.36 6.88
N LEU A 11 48.34 24.33 7.70
CA LEU A 11 48.98 25.56 7.24
C LEU A 11 50.30 25.28 6.51
N LEU A 12 51.09 24.31 6.97
CA LEU A 12 52.32 23.87 6.31
C LEU A 12 52.01 23.22 4.95
N SER A 13 50.96 22.39 4.87
CA SER A 13 50.50 21.77 3.63
C SER A 13 50.03 22.80 2.61
N ILE A 14 49.22 23.78 3.05
CA ILE A 14 48.76 24.89 2.20
C ILE A 14 49.96 25.72 1.71
N SER A 15 50.91 26.06 2.59
CA SER A 15 52.09 26.81 2.19
C SER A 15 53.01 26.02 1.23
N ALA A 16 53.09 24.69 1.36
CA ALA A 16 53.78 23.82 0.41
C ALA A 16 53.11 23.80 -0.97
N ILE A 17 51.77 23.79 -1.02
CA ILE A 17 51.01 23.89 -2.28
C ILE A 17 51.22 25.25 -2.94
N VAL A 18 51.19 26.34 -2.17
CA VAL A 18 51.46 27.69 -2.69
C VAL A 18 52.89 27.80 -3.21
N ALA A 19 53.88 27.25 -2.48
CA ALA A 19 55.26 27.16 -2.93
C ALA A 19 55.40 26.32 -4.20
N LEU A 20 54.62 25.23 -4.36
CA LEU A 20 54.62 24.43 -5.59
C LEU A 20 54.16 25.26 -6.80
N VAL A 21 53.03 25.97 -6.66
CA VAL A 21 52.47 26.79 -7.75
C VAL A 21 53.42 27.94 -8.12
N VAL A 22 53.95 28.64 -7.13
CA VAL A 22 54.90 29.75 -7.35
C VAL A 22 56.24 29.25 -7.90
N GLY A 23 56.73 28.12 -7.42
CA GLY A 23 57.97 27.50 -7.87
C GLY A 23 57.87 26.91 -9.28
N LEU A 24 56.67 26.53 -9.73
CA LEU A 24 56.44 26.11 -11.12
C LEU A 24 56.51 27.29 -12.10
N ILE A 25 56.00 28.47 -11.69
CA ILE A 25 55.98 29.70 -12.50
C ILE A 25 57.34 30.41 -12.47
N LYS A 26 57.97 30.51 -11.30
CA LYS A 26 59.32 31.09 -11.10
C LYS A 26 60.11 30.25 -10.08
N PRO A 27 60.96 29.31 -10.52
CA PRO A 27 61.70 28.42 -9.62
C PRO A 27 62.69 29.17 -8.72
N GLU A 28 63.09 30.39 -9.11
CA GLU A 28 64.02 31.24 -8.35
C GLU A 28 63.47 31.74 -7.00
N ARG A 29 62.13 31.79 -6.84
CA ARG A 29 61.50 32.31 -5.61
C ARG A 29 61.44 31.26 -4.51
N VAL A 30 61.41 29.97 -4.86
CA VAL A 30 61.27 28.87 -3.90
C VAL A 30 62.60 28.22 -3.59
N ILE A 31 63.48 28.07 -4.58
CA ILE A 31 64.84 27.56 -4.37
C ILE A 31 65.80 28.74 -4.40
N ARG A 32 66.11 29.28 -3.22
CA ARG A 32 67.02 30.43 -3.06
C ARG A 32 68.50 30.04 -3.06
N TRP A 33 68.82 28.74 -3.09
CA TRP A 33 70.19 28.24 -3.00
C TRP A 33 70.46 27.07 -3.98
N GLY A 34 71.53 27.16 -4.78
CA GLY A 34 71.95 26.15 -5.77
C GLY A 34 72.20 26.70 -7.19
N ALA A 35 73.22 26.19 -7.88
CA ALA A 35 73.78 26.76 -9.11
C ALA A 35 72.90 26.65 -10.38
N THR A 36 71.81 25.88 -10.38
CA THR A 36 70.93 25.72 -11.56
C THR A 36 69.46 25.68 -11.16
N ARG A 37 68.71 26.74 -11.53
CA ARG A 37 67.31 26.99 -11.13
C ARG A 37 66.33 26.38 -12.15
N THR A 38 66.21 25.05 -12.17
CA THR A 38 65.39 24.34 -13.17
C THR A 38 64.05 23.85 -12.60
N ARG A 39 62.95 24.10 -13.33
CA ARG A 39 61.55 23.67 -13.03
C ARG A 39 61.39 22.23 -12.49
N PRO A 40 62.03 21.18 -13.04
CA PRO A 40 61.88 19.81 -12.53
C PRO A 40 62.44 19.60 -11.12
N ARG A 41 63.38 20.44 -10.66
CA ARG A 41 64.00 20.28 -9.33
C ARG A 41 63.08 20.73 -8.20
N VAL A 42 62.23 21.73 -8.46
CA VAL A 42 61.17 22.15 -7.52
C VAL A 42 60.19 21.01 -7.32
N LEU A 43 59.73 20.40 -8.41
CA LEU A 43 58.80 19.27 -8.36
C LEU A 43 59.40 18.09 -7.56
N LEU A 44 60.68 17.77 -7.80
CA LEU A 44 61.38 16.67 -7.13
C LEU A 44 61.51 16.88 -5.61
N ILE A 45 61.59 18.11 -5.12
CA ILE A 45 61.65 18.40 -3.68
C ILE A 45 60.26 18.54 -3.07
N THR A 46 59.34 19.23 -3.75
CA THR A 46 58.02 19.54 -3.19
C THR A 46 57.09 18.32 -3.15
N VAL A 47 57.13 17.44 -4.15
CA VAL A 47 56.31 16.21 -4.16
C VAL A 47 56.60 15.30 -2.96
N PRO A 48 57.86 14.91 -2.64
CA PRO A 48 58.12 14.10 -1.46
C PRO A 48 57.80 14.81 -0.15
N THR A 49 57.94 16.14 -0.05
CA THR A 49 57.50 16.87 1.15
C THR A 49 55.99 16.79 1.37
N ILE A 50 55.19 16.85 0.30
CA ILE A 50 53.73 16.66 0.38
C ILE A 50 53.39 15.22 0.77
N LEU A 51 54.13 14.24 0.25
CA LEU A 51 53.92 12.82 0.54
C LEU A 51 54.26 12.48 1.99
N VAL A 52 55.40 12.94 2.50
CA VAL A 52 55.78 12.81 3.91
C VAL A 52 54.78 13.53 4.80
N SER A 53 54.27 14.68 4.35
CA SER A 53 53.21 15.40 5.03
C SER A 53 51.94 14.54 5.14
N PHE A 54 51.44 14.01 4.02
CA PHE A 54 50.25 13.16 4.03
C PHE A 54 50.38 11.91 4.92
N ILE A 55 51.55 11.26 4.92
CA ILE A 55 51.84 10.11 5.77
C ILE A 55 51.77 10.50 7.26
N PHE A 56 52.40 11.60 7.66
CA PHE A 56 52.36 12.07 9.05
C PHE A 56 50.94 12.46 9.50
N ALA A 57 50.15 13.11 8.64
CA ALA A 57 48.75 13.41 8.94
C ALA A 57 47.92 12.13 9.13
N SER A 58 48.10 11.13 8.26
CA SER A 58 47.37 9.85 8.36
C SER A 58 47.74 9.07 9.64
N TYR A 59 49.00 9.08 10.05
CA TYR A 59 49.47 8.45 11.28
C TYR A 59 48.88 9.13 12.53
N PHE A 60 48.76 10.46 12.50
CA PHE A 60 48.19 11.23 13.62
C PHE A 60 46.66 11.11 13.70
N ALA A 61 45.97 11.08 12.55
CA ALA A 61 44.52 10.88 12.46
C ALA A 61 44.10 9.46 12.89
N SER A 62 44.95 8.46 12.65
CA SER A 62 44.72 7.08 13.12
C SER A 62 44.75 6.96 14.64
N LYS A 63 45.39 7.90 15.34
CA LYS A 63 45.47 7.95 16.81
C LYS A 63 44.38 8.82 17.45
N SER A 64 43.61 9.56 16.66
CA SER A 64 42.57 10.50 17.16
C SER A 64 41.16 9.93 17.20
N ILE A 65 40.93 8.71 16.68
CA ILE A 65 39.68 8.00 16.97
C ILE A 65 39.87 7.26 18.28
N THR A 66 39.31 7.86 19.33
CA THR A 66 39.31 7.30 20.67
C THR A 66 38.47 6.02 20.65
N PRO A 67 38.91 4.90 21.25
CA PRO A 67 38.11 3.67 21.30
C PRO A 67 36.72 3.90 21.92
N GLU A 68 36.59 4.88 22.82
CA GLU A 68 35.31 5.30 23.39
C GLU A 68 34.32 5.88 22.37
N GLU A 69 34.78 6.64 21.37
CA GLU A 69 33.91 7.20 20.33
C GLU A 69 33.41 6.11 19.37
N LYS A 70 34.22 5.09 19.10
CA LYS A 70 33.78 3.92 18.33
C LYS A 70 32.72 3.13 19.09
N LEU A 71 32.93 2.87 20.37
CA LEU A 71 31.96 2.17 21.22
C LEU A 71 30.65 2.95 21.34
N ALA A 72 30.70 4.28 21.46
CA ALA A 72 29.51 5.12 21.47
C ALA A 72 28.76 5.09 20.12
N MET A 73 29.50 5.03 19.01
CA MET A 73 28.92 4.95 17.67
C MET A 73 28.26 3.58 17.41
N ASP A 74 28.90 2.50 17.85
CA ASP A 74 28.35 1.14 17.74
C ASP A 74 27.11 0.97 18.62
N LYS A 75 27.13 1.49 19.86
CA LYS A 75 25.95 1.49 20.74
C LYS A 75 24.78 2.27 20.16
N LYS A 76 25.03 3.45 19.58
CA LYS A 76 23.99 4.22 18.86
C LYS A 76 23.46 3.44 17.64
N ARG A 77 24.32 2.70 16.97
CA ARG A 77 23.94 1.89 15.80
C ARG A 77 23.09 0.70 16.19
N GLU A 78 23.40 0.04 17.31
CA GLU A 78 22.60 -1.03 17.90
C GLU A 78 21.24 -0.52 18.36
N GLU A 79 21.19 0.58 19.12
CA GLU A 79 19.94 1.21 19.54
C GLU A 79 19.07 1.59 18.34
N GLN A 80 19.66 2.15 17.29
CA GLN A 80 18.95 2.49 16.06
C GLN A 80 18.46 1.24 15.30
N GLN A 81 19.21 0.15 15.32
CA GLN A 81 18.79 -1.12 14.72
C GLN A 81 17.63 -1.74 15.50
N ILE A 82 17.70 -1.76 16.83
CA ILE A 82 16.64 -2.26 17.71
C ILE A 82 15.37 -1.43 17.52
N ALA A 83 15.48 -0.10 17.47
CA ALA A 83 14.34 0.79 17.21
C ALA A 83 13.70 0.51 15.84
N LYS A 84 14.53 0.37 14.78
CA LYS A 84 14.04 0.02 13.44
C LYS A 84 13.39 -1.36 13.38
N GLU A 85 13.90 -2.33 14.11
CA GLU A 85 13.32 -3.67 14.15
C GLU A 85 11.99 -3.69 14.91
N GLN A 86 11.89 -2.96 16.03
CA GLN A 86 10.63 -2.77 16.74
C GLN A 86 9.58 -2.05 15.88
N GLU A 87 9.98 -1.01 15.15
CA GLU A 87 9.07 -0.30 14.23
C GLU A 87 8.59 -1.22 13.10
N LYS A 88 9.48 -2.05 12.53
CA LYS A 88 9.11 -3.05 11.53
C LYS A 88 8.14 -4.09 12.09
N LYS A 89 8.36 -4.58 13.31
CA LYS A 89 7.46 -5.54 13.98
C LYS A 89 6.08 -4.93 14.20
N LYS A 90 6.02 -3.69 14.72
CA LYS A 90 4.74 -2.96 14.89
C LYS A 90 4.00 -2.75 13.57
N LYS A 91 4.69 -2.30 12.52
CA LYS A 91 4.10 -2.15 11.18
C LYS A 91 3.62 -3.47 10.58
N ALA A 92 4.33 -4.57 10.84
CA ALA A 92 3.91 -5.89 10.38
C ALA A 92 2.65 -6.39 11.11
N GLU A 93 2.56 -6.15 12.42
CA GLU A 93 1.39 -6.49 13.23
C GLU A 93 0.16 -5.66 12.83
N GLU A 94 0.34 -4.34 12.66
CA GLU A 94 -0.73 -3.44 12.20
C GLU A 94 -1.27 -3.86 10.82
N LYS A 95 -0.39 -4.23 9.88
CA LYS A 95 -0.80 -4.75 8.57
C LYS A 95 -1.58 -6.06 8.67
N LYS A 96 -1.19 -6.96 9.58
CA LYS A 96 -1.94 -8.21 9.80
C LYS A 96 -3.34 -7.93 10.34
N ILE A 97 -3.46 -7.01 11.31
CA ILE A 97 -4.75 -6.62 11.88
C ILE A 97 -5.64 -5.98 10.80
N GLN A 98 -5.09 -5.07 9.98
CA GLN A 98 -5.83 -4.45 8.87
C GLN A 98 -6.30 -5.50 7.86
N GLN A 99 -5.43 -6.44 7.45
CA GLN A 99 -5.83 -7.51 6.54
C GLN A 99 -6.92 -8.41 7.12
N GLU A 100 -6.85 -8.76 8.39
CA GLU A 100 -7.87 -9.59 9.04
C GLU A 100 -9.22 -8.86 9.10
N ASN A 101 -9.23 -7.57 9.45
CA ASN A 101 -10.43 -6.75 9.46
C ASN A 101 -11.03 -6.61 8.06
N GLU A 102 -10.21 -6.32 7.04
CA GLU A 102 -10.70 -6.20 5.65
C GLU A 102 -11.27 -7.54 5.14
N LYS A 103 -10.69 -8.66 5.57
CA LYS A 103 -11.20 -9.99 5.22
C LYS A 103 -12.54 -10.29 5.89
N LYS A 104 -12.67 -9.95 7.18
CA LYS A 104 -13.94 -10.09 7.93
C LYS A 104 -15.04 -9.20 7.34
N GLU A 105 -14.72 -7.96 6.99
CA GLU A 105 -15.68 -7.03 6.40
C GLU A 105 -16.16 -7.52 5.02
N LYS A 106 -15.24 -8.03 4.19
CA LYS A 106 -15.62 -8.66 2.91
C LYS A 106 -16.52 -9.88 3.11
N GLU A 107 -16.18 -10.76 4.04
CA GLU A 107 -16.99 -11.96 4.31
C GLU A 107 -18.39 -11.60 4.84
N GLU A 108 -18.50 -10.61 5.73
CA GLU A 108 -19.78 -10.12 6.24
C GLU A 108 -20.65 -9.50 5.13
N ASN A 109 -20.03 -8.68 4.26
CA ASN A 109 -20.74 -8.07 3.14
C ASN A 109 -21.20 -9.12 2.13
N GLU A 110 -20.37 -10.13 1.86
CA GLU A 110 -20.74 -11.23 0.96
C GLU A 110 -21.87 -12.08 1.53
N ARG A 111 -21.87 -12.36 2.84
CA ARG A 111 -22.99 -13.02 3.54
C ARG A 111 -24.28 -12.20 3.44
N LYS A 112 -24.22 -10.91 3.74
CA LYS A 112 -25.39 -10.01 3.63
C LYS A 112 -25.95 -9.95 2.21
N GLN A 113 -25.10 -9.94 1.19
CA GLN A 113 -25.55 -9.99 -0.20
C GLN A 113 -26.20 -11.33 -0.57
N ARG A 114 -25.68 -12.46 -0.07
CA ARG A 114 -26.29 -13.78 -0.29
C ARG A 114 -27.65 -13.88 0.39
N GLU A 115 -27.77 -13.47 1.65
CA GLU A 115 -29.05 -13.44 2.37
C GLU A 115 -30.07 -12.53 1.67
N ALA A 116 -29.66 -11.36 1.18
CA ALA A 116 -30.55 -10.45 0.45
C ALA A 116 -31.04 -11.06 -0.88
N LYS A 117 -30.18 -11.78 -1.60
CA LYS A 117 -30.57 -12.50 -2.82
C LYS A 117 -31.51 -13.66 -2.53
N GLU A 118 -31.24 -14.41 -1.47
CA GLU A 118 -32.09 -15.54 -1.07
C GLU A 118 -33.47 -15.09 -0.62
N LYS A 119 -33.55 -14.02 0.18
CA LYS A 119 -34.85 -13.42 0.57
C LYS A 119 -35.64 -12.93 -0.63
N LYS A 120 -34.98 -12.23 -1.57
CA LYS A 120 -35.65 -11.80 -2.81
C LYS A 120 -36.16 -12.98 -3.64
N ALA A 121 -35.37 -14.06 -3.75
CA ALA A 121 -35.79 -15.25 -4.48
C ALA A 121 -36.97 -15.97 -3.80
N GLN A 122 -36.99 -16.05 -2.46
CA GLN A 122 -38.12 -16.61 -1.72
C GLN A 122 -39.38 -15.74 -1.86
N GLU A 123 -39.25 -14.42 -1.73
CA GLU A 123 -40.37 -13.48 -1.88
C GLU A 123 -40.95 -13.57 -3.29
N GLU A 124 -40.12 -13.61 -4.34
CA GLU A 124 -40.58 -13.75 -5.72
C GLU A 124 -41.25 -15.12 -5.98
N ALA A 125 -40.80 -16.18 -5.31
CA ALA A 125 -41.43 -17.50 -5.39
C ALA A 125 -42.79 -17.53 -4.68
N GLU A 126 -42.90 -16.95 -3.48
CA GLU A 126 -44.18 -16.81 -2.78
C GLU A 126 -45.18 -15.95 -3.55
N ASP A 127 -44.73 -14.85 -4.17
CA ASP A 127 -45.59 -13.97 -4.97
C ASP A 127 -46.14 -14.71 -6.20
N LYS A 128 -45.32 -15.54 -6.86
CA LYS A 128 -45.76 -16.38 -7.98
C LYS A 128 -46.78 -17.42 -7.55
N VAL A 129 -46.56 -18.12 -6.45
CA VAL A 129 -47.50 -19.11 -5.91
C VAL A 129 -48.83 -18.46 -5.52
N LYS A 130 -48.81 -17.28 -4.90
CA LYS A 130 -50.02 -16.51 -4.57
C LYS A 130 -50.80 -16.09 -5.81
N LYS A 131 -50.12 -15.60 -6.85
CA LYS A 131 -50.75 -15.23 -8.12
C LYS A 131 -51.38 -16.42 -8.82
N GLU A 132 -50.69 -17.55 -8.89
CA GLU A 132 -51.22 -18.78 -9.48
C GLU A 132 -52.46 -19.28 -8.72
N ALA A 133 -52.43 -19.23 -7.38
CA ALA A 133 -53.58 -19.60 -6.56
C ALA A 133 -54.78 -18.65 -6.76
N GLU A 134 -54.54 -17.34 -6.89
CA GLU A 134 -55.61 -16.36 -7.14
C GLU A 134 -56.22 -16.54 -8.55
N GLU A 135 -55.40 -16.82 -9.57
CA GLU A 135 -55.90 -17.13 -10.92
C GLU A 135 -56.73 -18.42 -10.95
N GLN A 136 -56.27 -19.48 -10.26
CA GLN A 136 -57.03 -20.73 -10.16
C GLN A 136 -58.37 -20.52 -9.45
N GLN A 137 -58.41 -19.72 -8.37
CA GLN A 137 -59.67 -19.40 -7.69
C GLN A 137 -60.62 -18.62 -8.59
N LYS A 138 -60.13 -17.63 -9.35
CA LYS A 138 -60.95 -16.88 -10.31
C LYS A 138 -61.49 -17.77 -11.42
N GLN A 139 -60.70 -18.70 -11.94
CA GLN A 139 -61.15 -19.66 -12.96
C GLN A 139 -62.23 -20.60 -12.40
N ALA A 140 -62.04 -21.15 -11.20
CA ALA A 140 -63.02 -22.00 -10.54
C ALA A 140 -64.35 -21.27 -10.26
N GLU A 141 -64.30 -20.00 -9.86
CA GLU A 141 -65.52 -19.20 -9.66
C GLU A 141 -66.26 -18.93 -10.98
N LEU A 142 -65.52 -18.61 -12.05
CA LEU A 142 -66.08 -18.43 -13.40
C LEU A 142 -66.74 -19.71 -13.92
N GLU A 143 -66.12 -20.87 -13.68
CA GLU A 143 -66.66 -22.17 -14.09
C GLU A 143 -67.91 -22.54 -13.31
N LYS A 144 -67.94 -22.32 -11.98
CA LYS A 144 -69.15 -22.47 -11.16
C LYS A 144 -70.29 -21.56 -11.64
N LYS A 145 -70.02 -20.29 -11.92
CA LYS A 145 -71.03 -19.35 -12.45
C LYS A 145 -71.60 -19.82 -13.79
N LYS A 146 -70.77 -20.38 -14.68
CA LYS A 146 -71.23 -20.96 -15.95
C LYS A 146 -72.11 -22.19 -15.73
N GLN A 147 -71.74 -23.08 -14.81
CA GLN A 147 -72.55 -24.26 -14.48
C GLN A 147 -73.90 -23.87 -13.88
N GLU A 148 -73.94 -22.95 -12.89
CA GLU A 148 -75.20 -22.45 -12.33
C GLU A 148 -76.10 -21.79 -13.39
N GLN A 149 -75.53 -21.03 -14.33
CA GLN A 149 -76.31 -20.45 -15.43
C GLN A 149 -76.86 -21.51 -16.40
N GLN A 150 -76.10 -22.57 -16.67
CA GLN A 150 -76.59 -23.68 -17.49
C GLN A 150 -77.69 -24.48 -16.77
N GLU A 151 -77.53 -24.76 -15.48
CA GLU A 151 -78.57 -25.43 -14.68
C GLU A 151 -79.85 -24.60 -14.60
N LYS A 152 -79.75 -23.29 -14.35
CA LYS A 152 -80.93 -22.40 -14.32
C LYS A 152 -81.66 -22.39 -15.66
N LYS A 153 -80.93 -22.30 -16.78
CA LYS A 153 -81.54 -22.36 -18.11
C LYS A 153 -82.19 -23.71 -18.39
N ALA A 154 -81.56 -24.81 -17.97
CA ALA A 154 -82.13 -26.15 -18.13
C ALA A 154 -83.39 -26.35 -17.29
N GLN A 155 -83.43 -25.82 -16.06
CA GLN A 155 -84.62 -25.84 -15.20
C GLN A 155 -85.75 -24.97 -15.77
N GLU A 156 -85.43 -23.76 -16.24
CA GLU A 156 -86.42 -22.84 -16.84
C GLU A 156 -87.02 -23.44 -18.12
N GLU A 157 -86.21 -24.07 -18.97
CA GLU A 157 -86.68 -24.76 -20.18
C GLU A 157 -87.51 -26.02 -19.87
N ALA A 158 -87.22 -26.71 -18.75
CA ALA A 158 -88.03 -27.81 -18.27
C ALA A 158 -89.37 -27.34 -17.70
N GLU A 159 -89.40 -26.27 -16.91
CA GLU A 159 -90.65 -25.67 -16.40
C GLU A 159 -91.55 -25.14 -17.53
N ASP A 160 -90.97 -24.50 -18.55
CA ASP A 160 -91.74 -24.02 -19.71
C ASP A 160 -92.35 -25.17 -20.53
N LYS A 161 -91.65 -26.30 -20.66
CA LYS A 161 -92.20 -27.50 -21.32
C LYS A 161 -93.35 -28.10 -20.52
N VAL A 162 -93.21 -28.20 -19.19
CA VAL A 162 -94.28 -28.72 -18.31
C VAL A 162 -95.50 -27.80 -18.33
N LYS A 163 -95.32 -26.46 -18.36
CA LYS A 163 -96.44 -25.52 -18.49
C LYS A 163 -97.14 -25.62 -19.85
N LYS A 164 -96.39 -25.76 -20.96
CA LYS A 164 -96.98 -25.93 -22.30
C LYS A 164 -97.77 -27.23 -22.43
N GLU A 165 -97.26 -28.35 -21.90
CA GLU A 165 -98.00 -29.61 -21.90
C GLU A 165 -99.26 -29.55 -21.01
N ALA A 166 -99.21 -28.83 -19.89
CA ALA A 166 -100.38 -28.60 -19.04
C ALA A 166 -101.46 -27.72 -19.72
N GLU A 167 -101.04 -26.76 -20.55
CA GLU A 167 -101.95 -25.88 -21.31
C GLU A 167 -102.58 -26.58 -22.53
N GLU A 168 -101.86 -27.51 -23.19
CA GLU A 168 -102.41 -28.33 -24.27
C GLU A 168 -103.40 -29.40 -23.78
N GLN A 169 -103.27 -29.90 -22.55
CA GLN A 169 -104.21 -30.88 -21.98
C GLN A 169 -105.52 -30.26 -21.47
N GLN A 170 -105.62 -28.93 -21.39
CA GLN A 170 -106.82 -28.21 -20.93
C GLN A 170 -107.67 -27.62 -22.06
N LYS A 171 -107.34 -27.92 -23.33
CA LYS A 171 -108.05 -27.44 -24.53
C LYS A 171 -108.80 -28.57 -25.23
#